data_AF-A0A3G9CS45-F1
#
_entry.id   AF-A0A3G9CS45-F1
#
_cell.length_a   1.000
_cell.length_b   1.000
_cell.length_c   1.000
_cell.angle_alpha   90.00
_cell.angle_beta   90.00
_cell.angle_gamma   90.00
#
_symmetry.space_group_name_H-M   'P 1'
#
loop_
_entity.id
_entity.type
_entity.pdbx_description
1 polymer ?
#
loop_
_entity_poly.entity_id
_entity_poly.type
_entity_poly.pdbx_seq_one_letter_code
_entity_poly.pdbx_strand_id
1 'polypeptide(L)'
;MGYISAVRSYLKKEEPEETEESPLFAQNDNPSSTEIFVSPSTGMQFVLIPAGEFEMGSPSEEKERSDSESPVHKVTIHNPFYLGRSVVTQKQWKTIMKNNPSHFKGDDRPVEMVSWADAQQFIMKLNEIEGTDKYRLPSEAEWEYACRAGTQTRCFFGEDESKLDEYAWHIENSGSKTHAVGLKKPNPWGLYDMHGNVWEWVQDKWHDNYNGAPSDGTAWEGGNSSNRVSRGCSWLCNKEFCRSAGRFKREPESRFANLGFRVLREL
;
A
#
# COMPACT_ATOMS: atom_id res chain seq x y z
N MET A 1 -27.05 -46.13 -4.83
CA MET A 1 -28.52 -46.12 -4.67
C MET A 1 -28.87 -46.77 -3.33
N GLY A 2 -29.78 -46.16 -2.56
CA GLY A 2 -30.26 -46.59 -1.23
C GLY A 2 -29.60 -45.76 -0.11
N TYR A 3 -30.07 -44.59 0.30
CA TYR A 3 -31.38 -44.17 0.84
C TYR A 3 -31.79 -44.86 2.17
N ILE A 4 -31.37 -44.22 3.27
CA ILE A 4 -32.11 -43.85 4.50
C ILE A 4 -32.75 -44.96 5.37
N SER A 5 -32.40 -44.93 6.67
CA SER A 5 -33.22 -45.21 7.88
C SER A 5 -32.31 -45.90 8.93
N ALA A 6 -32.07 -45.44 10.15
CA ALA A 6 -33.02 -44.88 11.13
C ALA A 6 -32.29 -44.06 12.23
N VAL A 7 -32.99 -43.07 12.79
CA VAL A 7 -32.63 -42.30 13.99
C VAL A 7 -33.56 -42.71 15.13
N ARG A 8 -33.02 -42.97 16.33
CA ARG A 8 -33.53 -42.61 17.70
C ARG A 8 -33.28 -43.72 18.76
N SER A 9 -32.41 -43.42 19.74
CA SER A 9 -32.70 -43.54 21.18
C SER A 9 -31.56 -42.95 22.03
N TYR A 10 -31.71 -41.72 22.57
CA TYR A 10 -31.90 -41.39 24.00
C TYR A 10 -30.70 -41.76 24.91
N LEU A 11 -29.78 -40.83 25.25
CA LEU A 11 -29.79 -39.73 26.24
C LEU A 11 -29.07 -40.06 27.57
N LYS A 12 -28.27 -39.08 28.01
CA LYS A 12 -27.78 -38.73 29.38
C LYS A 12 -26.48 -39.35 29.93
N LYS A 13 -25.45 -38.49 30.00
CA LYS A 13 -24.60 -38.15 31.16
C LYS A 13 -24.02 -36.76 30.87
N GLU A 14 -24.63 -35.68 31.36
CA GLU A 14 -24.20 -34.89 32.54
C GLU A 14 -22.76 -34.34 32.39
N GLU A 15 -22.69 -33.05 32.07
CA GLU A 15 -21.52 -32.17 32.08
C GLU A 15 -21.35 -31.54 33.47
N PRO A 16 -20.12 -31.19 33.91
CA PRO A 16 -19.92 -30.22 34.97
C PRO A 16 -19.68 -28.80 34.41
N GLU A 17 -20.37 -27.84 35.01
CA GLU A 17 -20.11 -26.39 34.98
C GLU A 17 -18.72 -26.06 35.56
N GLU A 18 -17.99 -25.14 34.91
CA GLU A 18 -17.21 -24.12 35.62
C GLU A 18 -16.93 -22.88 34.74
N THR A 19 -17.62 -21.81 35.12
CA THR A 19 -17.21 -20.40 35.30
C THR A 19 -16.53 -19.59 34.18
N GLU A 20 -17.21 -18.46 33.92
CA GLU A 20 -16.82 -17.24 33.22
C GLU A 20 -15.42 -16.71 33.60
N GLU A 21 -14.61 -16.43 32.58
CA GLU A 21 -13.86 -15.18 32.49
C GLU A 21 -13.89 -14.68 31.04
N SER A 22 -14.44 -13.48 30.88
CA SER A 22 -14.53 -12.74 29.62
C SER A 22 -13.28 -11.87 29.45
N PRO A 23 -12.50 -12.03 28.37
CA PRO A 23 -11.68 -10.95 27.88
C PRO A 23 -12.55 -10.06 27.00
N LEU A 24 -12.72 -8.81 27.44
CA LEU A 24 -13.22 -7.69 26.67
C LEU A 24 -12.55 -7.63 25.29
N PHE A 25 -13.12 -8.31 24.30
CA PHE A 25 -12.93 -7.94 22.91
C PHE A 25 -13.77 -6.70 22.70
N ALA A 26 -13.09 -5.54 22.69
CA ALA A 26 -13.66 -4.35 22.10
C ALA A 26 -14.10 -4.72 20.67
N GLN A 27 -15.41 -4.85 20.49
CA GLN A 27 -16.06 -4.58 19.22
C GLN A 27 -15.70 -3.14 18.87
N ASN A 28 -14.58 -2.96 18.17
CA ASN A 28 -14.39 -1.72 17.44
C ASN A 28 -15.31 -1.81 16.24
N ASP A 29 -16.39 -1.06 16.34
CA ASP A 29 -17.34 -0.75 15.30
C ASP A 29 -16.62 -0.59 13.96
N ASN A 30 -17.03 -1.42 13.01
CA ASN A 30 -16.65 -1.33 11.61
C ASN A 30 -17.02 0.08 11.08
N PRO A 31 -16.08 1.01 10.79
CA PRO A 31 -16.45 2.27 10.18
C PRO A 31 -16.57 2.02 8.68
N SER A 32 -17.70 1.45 8.28
CA SER A 32 -18.10 1.23 6.87
C SER A 32 -18.43 2.54 6.12
N SER A 33 -17.76 3.65 6.47
CA SER A 33 -17.66 4.84 5.64
C SER A 33 -16.22 5.28 5.68
N THR A 34 -15.40 4.75 4.78
CA THR A 34 -14.11 5.34 4.45
C THR A 34 -14.35 6.80 4.09
N GLU A 35 -13.91 7.72 4.94
CA GLU A 35 -13.99 9.14 4.62
C GLU A 35 -13.11 9.40 3.39
N ILE A 36 -13.74 9.88 2.30
CA ILE A 36 -13.04 10.17 1.05
C ILE A 36 -12.91 11.67 0.90
N PHE A 37 -11.67 12.15 0.81
CA PHE A 37 -11.38 13.49 0.33
C PHE A 37 -11.19 13.46 -1.19
N VAL A 38 -11.73 14.45 -1.90
CA VAL A 38 -11.55 14.60 -3.36
C VAL A 38 -10.84 15.91 -3.64
N SER A 39 -9.69 15.84 -4.29
CA SER A 39 -8.95 17.02 -4.75
C SER A 39 -9.82 17.82 -5.72
N PRO A 40 -10.14 19.10 -5.44
CA PRO A 40 -11.00 19.92 -6.28
C PRO A 40 -10.38 20.19 -7.66
N SER A 41 -9.05 20.21 -7.78
CA SER A 41 -8.38 20.50 -9.04
C SER A 41 -8.23 19.28 -9.96
N THR A 42 -8.05 18.09 -9.40
CA THR A 42 -7.70 16.87 -10.17
C THR A 42 -8.77 15.78 -10.14
N GLY A 43 -9.68 15.81 -9.17
CA GLY A 43 -10.60 14.71 -8.89
C GLY A 43 -9.92 13.48 -8.27
N MET A 44 -8.65 13.58 -7.84
CA MET A 44 -8.00 12.50 -7.08
C MET A 44 -8.80 12.20 -5.82
N GLN A 45 -9.11 10.93 -5.61
CA GLN A 45 -9.75 10.45 -4.39
C GLN A 45 -8.69 10.00 -3.40
N PHE A 46 -8.84 10.39 -2.15
CA PHE A 46 -7.99 10.01 -1.05
C PHE A 46 -8.81 9.34 0.03
N VAL A 47 -8.25 8.30 0.63
CA VAL A 47 -8.83 7.49 1.70
C VAL A 47 -8.24 7.97 3.02
N LEU A 48 -9.08 8.22 4.03
CA LEU A 48 -8.61 8.47 5.39
C LEU A 48 -7.97 7.20 5.96
N ILE A 49 -6.70 7.31 6.32
CA ILE A 49 -5.91 6.28 6.97
C ILE A 49 -5.83 6.61 8.46
N PRO A 50 -6.27 5.71 9.37
CA PRO A 50 -6.31 5.99 10.79
C PRO A 50 -4.91 6.03 11.42
N ALA A 51 -4.73 6.84 12.45
CA ALA A 51 -3.57 6.71 13.34
C ALA A 51 -3.53 5.31 13.95
N GLY A 52 -2.33 4.82 14.26
CA GLY A 52 -2.14 3.47 14.79
C GLY A 52 -0.69 3.05 14.81
N GLU A 53 -0.46 1.76 15.00
CA GLU A 53 0.87 1.17 15.09
C GLU A 53 0.95 -0.12 14.28
N PHE A 54 2.14 -0.44 13.78
CA PHE A 54 2.41 -1.69 13.09
C PHE A 54 3.89 -2.08 13.18
N GLU A 55 4.16 -3.35 12.87
CA GLU A 55 5.51 -3.87 12.70
C GLU A 55 5.94 -3.69 11.24
N MET A 56 6.94 -2.83 11.00
CA MET A 56 7.50 -2.54 9.69
C MET A 56 8.66 -3.46 9.36
N GLY A 57 8.72 -3.95 8.12
CA GLY A 57 9.74 -4.87 7.63
C GLY A 57 9.24 -6.32 7.50
N SER A 58 10.17 -7.27 7.30
CA SER A 58 9.82 -8.69 7.13
C SER A 58 10.53 -9.58 8.15
N PRO A 59 9.82 -10.56 8.77
CA PRO A 59 10.43 -11.51 9.69
C PRO A 59 11.41 -12.42 8.96
N SER A 60 12.38 -12.98 9.69
CA SER A 60 13.49 -13.78 9.14
C SER A 60 13.04 -15.00 8.34
N GLU A 61 11.87 -15.54 8.66
CA GLU A 61 11.30 -16.74 8.05
C GLU A 61 10.48 -16.43 6.79
N GLU A 62 10.21 -15.14 6.49
CA GLU A 62 9.46 -14.76 5.29
C GLU A 62 10.27 -15.08 4.04
N LYS A 63 9.72 -15.93 3.15
CA LYS A 63 10.37 -16.34 1.91
C LYS A 63 10.63 -15.15 0.98
N GLU A 64 11.71 -15.15 0.22
CA GLU A 64 12.04 -14.07 -0.73
C GLU A 64 12.19 -12.67 -0.10
N ARG A 65 12.43 -12.62 1.21
CA ARG A 65 12.80 -11.38 1.90
C ARG A 65 14.20 -10.92 1.49
N SER A 66 14.41 -9.61 1.49
CA SER A 66 15.74 -9.00 1.41
C SER A 66 16.24 -8.62 2.81
N ASP A 67 17.56 -8.66 3.02
CA ASP A 67 18.17 -8.18 4.27
C ASP A 67 17.85 -6.70 4.57
N SER A 68 17.59 -5.91 3.52
CA SER A 68 17.18 -4.50 3.63
C SER A 68 15.83 -4.27 4.29
N GLU A 69 15.06 -5.33 4.50
CA GLU A 69 13.75 -5.32 5.16
C GLU A 69 13.86 -5.62 6.66
N SER A 70 15.08 -5.74 7.18
CA SER A 70 15.40 -6.03 8.59
C SER A 70 15.97 -4.80 9.30
N PRO A 71 15.93 -4.74 10.64
CA PRO A 71 15.08 -5.56 11.50
C PRO A 71 13.60 -5.16 11.37
N VAL A 72 12.72 -6.10 11.73
CA VAL A 72 11.33 -5.74 12.01
C VAL A 72 11.33 -4.79 13.21
N HIS A 73 10.59 -3.69 13.11
CA HIS A 73 10.52 -2.69 14.17
C HIS A 73 9.14 -2.05 14.21
N LYS A 74 8.73 -1.67 15.43
CA LYS A 74 7.46 -0.99 15.67
C LYS A 74 7.52 0.45 15.17
N VAL A 75 6.51 0.86 14.41
CA VAL A 75 6.28 2.24 13.99
C VAL A 75 4.90 2.70 14.46
N THR A 76 4.83 3.92 14.98
CA THR A 76 3.60 4.60 15.39
C THR A 76 3.26 5.71 14.40
N ILE A 77 2.13 5.59 13.71
CA ILE A 77 1.52 6.67 12.94
C ILE A 77 0.67 7.51 13.90
N HIS A 78 1.20 8.66 14.33
CA HIS A 78 0.56 9.49 15.36
C HIS A 78 -0.73 10.18 14.89
N ASN A 79 -0.75 10.67 13.65
CA ASN A 79 -1.86 11.42 13.10
C ASN A 79 -2.47 10.63 11.95
N PRO A 80 -3.82 10.60 11.83
CA PRO A 80 -4.42 10.12 10.60
C PRO A 80 -3.97 10.99 9.42
N PHE A 81 -4.05 10.46 8.22
CA PHE A 81 -3.73 11.17 6.98
C PHE A 81 -4.59 10.66 5.83
N TYR A 82 -4.70 11.43 4.75
CA TYR A 82 -5.36 11.01 3.54
C TYR A 82 -4.34 10.41 2.57
N LEU A 83 -4.53 9.17 2.10
CA LEU A 83 -3.68 8.58 1.07
C LEU A 83 -4.45 8.39 -0.23
N GLY A 84 -3.81 8.71 -1.35
CA GLY A 84 -4.38 8.50 -2.69
C GLY A 84 -4.92 7.08 -2.82
N ARG A 85 -6.22 6.98 -3.16
CA ARG A 85 -6.95 5.72 -3.31
C ARG A 85 -6.23 4.78 -4.30
N SER A 86 -5.55 5.35 -5.28
CA SER A 86 -4.68 4.69 -6.23
C SER A 86 -3.45 5.58 -6.52
N VAL A 87 -2.50 5.06 -7.28
CA VAL A 87 -1.45 5.86 -7.92
C VAL A 87 -2.03 6.97 -8.79
N VAL A 88 -1.24 8.03 -9.00
CA VAL A 88 -1.60 9.18 -9.84
C VAL A 88 -1.79 8.70 -11.27
N THR A 89 -2.93 9.05 -11.87
CA THR A 89 -3.25 8.70 -13.25
C THR A 89 -2.65 9.68 -14.25
N GLN A 90 -2.54 9.28 -15.51
CA GLN A 90 -2.09 10.17 -16.60
C GLN A 90 -3.01 11.36 -16.80
N LYS A 91 -4.32 11.20 -16.58
CA LYS A 91 -5.28 12.32 -16.61
C LYS A 91 -5.00 13.34 -15.52
N GLN A 92 -4.84 12.90 -14.28
CA GLN A 92 -4.54 13.77 -13.14
C GLN A 92 -3.17 14.47 -13.33
N TRP A 93 -2.17 13.73 -13.80
CA TRP A 93 -0.88 14.28 -14.21
C TRP A 93 -1.02 15.40 -15.24
N LYS A 94 -1.70 15.13 -16.37
CA LYS A 94 -1.93 16.12 -17.44
C LYS A 94 -2.64 17.37 -16.93
N THR A 95 -3.58 17.24 -16.01
CA THR A 95 -4.29 18.38 -15.41
C THR A 95 -3.33 19.36 -14.75
N ILE A 96 -2.30 18.88 -14.05
CA ILE A 96 -1.33 19.71 -13.33
C ILE A 96 -0.13 20.09 -14.21
N MET A 97 0.46 19.11 -14.89
CA MET A 97 1.76 19.23 -15.56
C MET A 97 1.68 19.60 -17.04
N LYS A 98 0.48 19.54 -17.64
CA LYS A 98 0.20 19.91 -19.04
C LYS A 98 0.98 19.12 -20.09
N ASN A 99 1.56 17.98 -19.71
CA ASN A 99 2.21 17.01 -20.60
C ASN A 99 1.86 15.58 -20.17
N ASN A 100 2.34 14.56 -20.89
CA ASN A 100 2.20 13.16 -20.47
C ASN A 100 3.47 12.35 -20.87
N PRO A 101 4.38 12.08 -19.92
CA PRO A 101 5.64 11.38 -20.20
C PRO A 101 5.47 9.87 -20.36
N SER A 102 4.33 9.30 -19.97
CA SER A 102 4.13 7.87 -19.81
C SER A 102 4.31 7.08 -21.10
N HIS A 103 5.00 5.95 -21.03
CA HIS A 103 5.15 5.04 -22.16
C HIS A 103 3.81 4.40 -22.58
N PHE A 104 3.05 3.86 -21.64
CA PHE A 104 1.78 3.17 -21.89
C PHE A 104 0.60 4.11 -21.81
N LYS A 105 0.10 4.59 -22.94
CA LYS A 105 -0.95 5.62 -22.98
C LYS A 105 -2.33 5.14 -22.49
N GLY A 106 -2.97 5.96 -21.67
CA GLY A 106 -4.37 5.82 -21.27
C GLY A 106 -4.69 6.72 -20.07
N ASP A 107 -5.79 7.47 -20.13
CA ASP A 107 -6.09 8.52 -19.15
C ASP A 107 -6.17 8.01 -17.71
N ASP A 108 -6.79 6.84 -17.52
CA ASP A 108 -6.97 6.23 -16.20
C ASP A 108 -5.84 5.24 -15.83
N ARG A 109 -4.79 5.14 -16.66
CA ARG A 109 -3.58 4.38 -16.32
C ARG A 109 -2.69 5.20 -15.38
N PRO A 110 -1.83 4.55 -14.58
CA PRO A 110 -0.79 5.23 -13.82
C PRO A 110 0.05 6.13 -14.73
N VAL A 111 0.42 7.30 -14.21
CA VAL A 111 1.54 8.03 -14.78
C VAL A 111 2.83 7.27 -14.43
N GLU A 112 3.59 6.93 -15.46
CA GLU A 112 4.94 6.36 -15.35
C GLU A 112 5.93 7.14 -16.24
N MET A 113 7.21 6.75 -16.24
CA MET A 113 8.33 7.52 -16.81
C MET A 113 8.57 8.86 -16.10
N VAL A 114 8.22 8.91 -14.81
CA VAL A 114 8.43 10.07 -13.93
C VAL A 114 9.50 9.76 -12.89
N SER A 115 10.40 10.72 -12.67
CA SER A 115 11.42 10.64 -11.64
C SER A 115 10.85 11.06 -10.29
N TRP A 116 11.61 10.82 -9.22
CA TRP A 116 11.25 11.31 -7.89
C TRP A 116 11.10 12.84 -7.89
N ALA A 117 12.01 13.53 -8.59
CA ALA A 117 11.98 14.99 -8.72
C ALA A 117 10.73 15.49 -9.48
N ASP A 118 10.24 14.78 -10.50
CA ASP A 118 9.01 15.22 -11.16
C ASP A 118 7.78 14.98 -10.27
N ALA A 119 7.76 13.91 -9.47
CA ALA A 119 6.69 13.69 -8.50
C ALA A 119 6.61 14.85 -7.51
N GLN A 120 7.76 15.33 -7.02
CA GLN A 120 7.84 16.54 -6.18
C GLN A 120 7.34 17.79 -6.92
N GLN A 121 7.69 17.98 -8.20
CA GLN A 121 7.18 19.11 -8.99
C GLN A 121 5.67 19.05 -9.20
N PHE A 122 5.11 17.86 -9.43
CA PHE A 122 3.66 17.65 -9.51
C PHE A 122 2.99 18.06 -8.20
N ILE A 123 3.51 17.58 -7.06
CA ILE A 123 2.99 17.89 -5.73
C ILE A 123 3.08 19.39 -5.44
N MET A 124 4.22 20.02 -5.72
CA MET A 124 4.42 21.46 -5.52
C MET A 124 3.39 22.28 -6.30
N LYS A 125 3.14 21.95 -7.57
CA LYS A 125 2.13 22.64 -8.38
C LYS A 125 0.70 22.35 -7.93
N LEU A 126 0.42 21.13 -7.46
CA LEU A 126 -0.88 20.79 -6.90
C LEU A 126 -1.17 21.63 -5.65
N ASN A 127 -0.19 21.73 -4.74
CA ASN A 127 -0.22 22.60 -3.57
C ASN A 127 -0.47 24.07 -3.96
N GLU A 128 0.26 24.59 -4.95
CA GLU A 128 0.09 25.95 -5.46
C GLU A 128 -1.32 26.20 -6.03
N ILE A 129 -1.82 25.29 -6.87
CA ILE A 129 -3.14 25.39 -7.51
C ILE A 129 -4.27 25.35 -6.47
N GLU A 130 -4.13 24.53 -5.43
CA GLU A 130 -5.15 24.39 -4.39
C GLU A 130 -4.94 25.31 -3.18
N GLY A 131 -3.91 26.14 -3.19
CA GLY A 131 -3.62 27.09 -2.11
C GLY A 131 -3.33 26.41 -0.78
N THR A 132 -2.61 25.29 -0.79
CA THR A 132 -2.26 24.48 0.38
C THR A 132 -0.81 24.01 0.33
N ASP A 133 -0.32 23.43 1.40
CA ASP A 133 1.00 22.81 1.56
C ASP A 133 0.89 21.35 2.03
N LYS A 134 -0.33 20.81 2.10
CA LYS A 134 -0.64 19.52 2.74
C LYS A 134 -0.32 18.31 1.88
N TYR A 135 -0.15 18.46 0.57
CA TYR A 135 0.19 17.34 -0.32
C TYR A 135 1.68 17.04 -0.29
N ARG A 136 2.02 15.76 -0.21
CA ARG A 136 3.40 15.23 -0.28
C ARG A 136 3.44 13.79 -0.77
N LEU A 137 4.64 13.26 -1.00
CA LEU A 137 4.81 11.81 -1.06
C LEU A 137 4.58 11.23 0.35
N PRO A 138 4.03 10.01 0.47
CA PRO A 138 4.05 9.32 1.75
C PRO A 138 5.50 9.01 2.14
N SER A 139 5.76 8.93 3.44
CA SER A 139 6.94 8.22 3.92
C SER A 139 6.79 6.74 3.57
N GLU A 140 7.91 6.03 3.59
CA GLU A 140 7.90 4.60 3.40
C GLU A 140 7.10 3.87 4.47
N ALA A 141 7.19 4.33 5.72
CA ALA A 141 6.46 3.78 6.83
C ALA A 141 4.94 3.97 6.66
N GLU A 142 4.50 5.17 6.28
CA GLU A 142 3.11 5.45 5.96
C GLU A 142 2.60 4.57 4.81
N TRP A 143 3.43 4.38 3.78
CA TRP A 143 3.10 3.51 2.65
C TRP A 143 2.93 2.05 3.08
N GLU A 144 3.86 1.49 3.86
CA GLU A 144 3.78 0.09 4.31
C GLU A 144 2.60 -0.13 5.26
N TYR A 145 2.39 0.79 6.21
CA TYR A 145 1.24 0.78 7.10
C TYR A 145 -0.08 0.74 6.31
N ALA A 146 -0.21 1.62 5.33
CA ALA A 146 -1.37 1.70 4.47
C ALA A 146 -1.53 0.46 3.57
N CYS A 147 -0.42 -0.12 3.09
CA CYS A 147 -0.42 -1.35 2.30
C CYS A 147 -0.98 -2.53 3.11
N ARG A 148 -0.47 -2.69 4.34
CA ARG A 148 -0.85 -3.75 5.28
C ARG A 148 -2.27 -3.64 5.79
N ALA A 149 -2.80 -2.42 5.93
CA ALA A 149 -4.18 -2.15 6.34
C ALA A 149 -4.63 -2.96 7.57
N GLY A 150 -3.79 -2.98 8.60
CA GLY A 150 -4.04 -3.68 9.87
C GLY A 150 -3.58 -5.15 9.93
N THR A 151 -3.01 -5.69 8.84
CA THR A 151 -2.45 -7.04 8.83
C THR A 151 -0.94 -7.07 9.07
N GLN A 152 -0.41 -8.22 9.50
CA GLN A 152 1.03 -8.45 9.67
C GLN A 152 1.58 -9.54 8.74
N THR A 153 0.74 -10.06 7.86
CA THR A 153 1.07 -11.11 6.90
C THR A 153 1.94 -10.59 5.76
N ARG A 154 2.52 -11.50 4.97
CA ARG A 154 3.33 -11.20 3.78
C ARG A 154 2.65 -10.22 2.81
N CYS A 155 1.35 -10.42 2.57
CA CYS A 155 0.48 -9.52 1.83
C CYS A 155 -0.77 -9.21 2.68
N PHE A 156 -1.51 -8.14 2.39
CA PHE A 156 -2.69 -7.80 3.20
C PHE A 156 -3.81 -8.86 3.15
N PHE A 157 -3.78 -9.74 2.14
CA PHE A 157 -4.75 -10.81 1.96
C PHE A 157 -4.25 -12.18 2.49
N GLY A 158 -3.14 -12.19 3.24
CA GLY A 158 -2.55 -13.36 3.86
C GLY A 158 -1.25 -13.83 3.19
N GLU A 159 -0.89 -15.08 3.45
CA GLU A 159 0.35 -15.73 2.99
C GLU A 159 0.21 -16.42 1.61
N ASP A 160 -1.02 -16.61 1.15
CA ASP A 160 -1.33 -17.36 -0.08
C ASP A 160 -1.17 -16.49 -1.33
N GLU A 161 -0.02 -16.61 -1.98
CA GLU A 161 0.32 -15.88 -3.21
C GLU A 161 -0.60 -16.18 -4.39
N SER A 162 -1.33 -17.30 -4.38
CA SER A 162 -2.26 -17.65 -5.46
C SER A 162 -3.41 -16.65 -5.59
N LYS A 163 -3.70 -15.91 -4.51
CA LYS A 163 -4.73 -14.86 -4.48
C LYS A 163 -4.27 -13.55 -5.11
N LEU A 164 -2.98 -13.37 -5.40
CA LEU A 164 -2.43 -12.10 -5.89
C LEU A 164 -3.11 -11.61 -7.18
N ASP A 165 -3.55 -12.54 -8.05
CA ASP A 165 -4.28 -12.23 -9.28
C ASP A 165 -5.55 -11.40 -9.03
N GLU A 166 -6.16 -11.50 -7.85
CA GLU A 166 -7.37 -10.74 -7.50
C GLU A 166 -7.05 -9.29 -7.12
N TYR A 167 -5.81 -9.01 -6.72
CA TYR A 167 -5.40 -7.76 -6.08
C TYR A 167 -4.34 -6.95 -6.85
N ALA A 168 -3.60 -7.59 -7.78
CA ALA A 168 -2.48 -6.93 -8.45
C ALA A 168 -2.36 -7.26 -9.93
N TRP A 169 -1.75 -6.31 -10.65
CA TRP A 169 -1.20 -6.54 -11.99
C TRP A 169 0.29 -6.85 -11.87
N HIS A 170 0.70 -8.03 -12.33
CA HIS A 170 2.08 -8.56 -12.28
C HIS A 170 2.42 -9.27 -13.60
N ILE A 171 3.64 -9.81 -13.74
CA ILE A 171 4.17 -10.26 -15.03
C ILE A 171 3.28 -11.28 -15.76
N GLU A 172 2.68 -12.20 -15.01
CA GLU A 172 1.86 -13.28 -15.57
C GLU A 172 0.47 -12.83 -16.04
N ASN A 173 -0.11 -11.76 -15.47
CA ASN A 173 -1.49 -11.35 -15.76
C ASN A 173 -1.61 -9.96 -16.42
N SER A 174 -0.52 -9.18 -16.46
CA SER A 174 -0.55 -7.80 -16.97
C SER A 174 -0.52 -7.72 -18.50
N GLY A 175 -0.06 -8.77 -19.19
CA GLY A 175 0.21 -8.69 -20.63
C GLY A 175 1.31 -7.66 -20.94
N SER A 176 2.30 -7.56 -20.06
CA SER A 176 3.50 -6.71 -20.20
C SER A 176 3.21 -5.21 -20.32
N LYS A 177 2.24 -4.70 -19.56
CA LYS A 177 1.87 -3.28 -19.54
C LYS A 177 1.16 -2.87 -18.26
N THR A 178 1.10 -1.57 -18.00
CA THR A 178 0.21 -1.00 -16.98
C THR A 178 -1.26 -1.28 -17.30
N HIS A 179 -2.13 -1.10 -16.31
CA HIS A 179 -3.58 -1.15 -16.47
C HIS A 179 -4.23 0.06 -15.82
N ALA A 180 -5.49 0.35 -16.18
CA ALA A 180 -6.22 1.41 -15.49
C ALA A 180 -6.25 1.13 -13.98
N VAL A 181 -6.13 2.19 -13.19
CA VAL A 181 -6.09 2.08 -11.73
C VAL A 181 -7.42 1.54 -11.20
N GLY A 182 -7.35 0.81 -10.09
CA GLY A 182 -8.55 0.37 -9.38
C GLY A 182 -9.37 -0.74 -10.06
N LEU A 183 -8.78 -1.47 -11.02
CA LEU A 183 -9.45 -2.61 -11.69
C LEU A 183 -9.33 -3.94 -10.93
N LYS A 184 -8.45 -4.03 -9.94
CA LYS A 184 -8.31 -5.16 -9.02
C LYS A 184 -9.01 -4.85 -7.70
N LYS A 185 -9.14 -5.84 -6.81
CA LYS A 185 -9.75 -5.61 -5.49
C LYS A 185 -8.86 -4.70 -4.63
N PRO A 186 -9.45 -3.80 -3.82
CA PRO A 186 -8.68 -3.00 -2.87
C PRO A 186 -8.28 -3.82 -1.65
N ASN A 187 -7.38 -3.24 -0.85
CA ASN A 187 -7.13 -3.71 0.51
C ASN A 187 -8.30 -3.32 1.48
N PRO A 188 -8.30 -3.80 2.74
CA PRO A 188 -9.36 -3.52 3.71
C PRO A 188 -9.66 -2.04 3.95
N TRP A 189 -8.70 -1.15 3.69
CA TRP A 189 -8.90 0.30 3.82
C TRP A 189 -9.35 0.96 2.53
N GLY A 190 -9.56 0.22 1.43
CA GLY A 190 -10.05 0.78 0.18
C GLY A 190 -8.96 1.33 -0.74
N LEU A 191 -7.69 1.01 -0.49
CA LEU A 191 -6.57 1.37 -1.36
C LEU A 191 -6.38 0.31 -2.45
N TYR A 192 -6.15 0.76 -3.68
CA TYR A 192 -5.98 -0.09 -4.85
C TYR A 192 -4.52 -0.16 -5.27
N ASP A 193 -4.18 -1.22 -6.00
CA ASP A 193 -2.90 -1.42 -6.68
C ASP A 193 -1.67 -1.42 -5.75
N MET A 194 -1.84 -1.69 -4.45
CA MET A 194 -0.74 -1.67 -3.45
C MET A 194 0.34 -2.76 -3.68
N HIS A 195 0.02 -3.81 -4.44
CA HIS A 195 0.92 -4.95 -4.70
C HIS A 195 1.27 -5.13 -6.19
N GLY A 196 1.04 -4.12 -7.04
CA GLY A 196 1.45 -4.21 -8.44
C GLY A 196 1.06 -2.99 -9.28
N ASN A 197 0.87 -3.22 -10.59
CA ASN A 197 0.71 -2.18 -11.61
C ASN A 197 2.00 -1.36 -11.80
N VAL A 198 2.37 -0.47 -10.88
CA VAL A 198 3.65 0.25 -10.95
C VAL A 198 4.30 0.31 -9.56
N TRP A 199 5.63 0.30 -9.54
CA TRP A 199 6.38 0.69 -8.37
C TRP A 199 6.03 2.13 -8.02
N GLU A 200 6.13 2.48 -6.75
CA GLU A 200 5.72 3.79 -6.27
C GLU A 200 6.84 4.49 -5.54
N TRP A 201 7.18 5.71 -5.97
CA TRP A 201 8.05 6.58 -5.22
C TRP A 201 7.47 6.93 -3.85
N VAL A 202 8.32 6.87 -2.83
CA VAL A 202 8.06 7.42 -1.49
C VAL A 202 9.10 8.50 -1.17
N GLN A 203 8.91 9.23 -0.09
CA GLN A 203 9.77 10.36 0.28
C GLN A 203 11.21 9.91 0.61
N ASP A 204 11.34 8.79 1.33
CA ASP A 204 12.55 8.34 2.03
C ASP A 204 13.79 8.16 1.15
N LYS A 205 14.95 8.43 1.74
CA LYS A 205 16.24 7.98 1.21
C LYS A 205 16.45 6.51 1.49
N TRP A 206 17.12 5.84 0.57
CA TRP A 206 17.49 4.45 0.74
C TRP A 206 18.49 4.25 1.87
N HIS A 207 18.20 3.29 2.74
CA HIS A 207 19.10 2.72 3.73
C HIS A 207 19.14 1.20 3.52
N ASP A 208 20.31 0.58 3.72
CA ASP A 208 20.49 -0.86 3.45
C ASP A 208 19.83 -1.77 4.48
N ASN A 209 19.21 -1.22 5.53
CA ASN A 209 18.41 -1.88 6.55
C ASN A 209 17.65 -0.82 7.39
N TYR A 210 16.86 -1.27 8.37
CA TYR A 210 16.08 -0.45 9.30
C TYR A 210 16.79 -0.16 10.63
N ASN A 211 18.11 -0.39 10.76
CA ASN A 211 18.82 -0.03 11.99
C ASN A 211 18.87 1.49 12.14
N GLY A 212 18.18 2.02 13.16
CA GLY A 212 18.05 3.45 13.38
C GLY A 212 16.95 4.13 12.54
N ALA A 213 16.03 3.35 11.96
CA ALA A 213 14.86 3.88 11.27
C ALA A 213 13.97 4.71 12.23
N PRO A 214 13.33 5.79 11.76
CA PRO A 214 12.31 6.50 12.53
C PRO A 214 11.15 5.57 12.91
N SER A 215 10.65 5.70 14.13
CA SER A 215 9.53 4.92 14.66
C SER A 215 8.23 5.71 14.80
N ASP A 216 8.18 6.93 14.27
CA ASP A 216 7.06 7.88 14.38
C ASP A 216 6.33 8.13 13.05
N GLY A 217 6.65 7.32 12.02
CA GLY A 217 6.06 7.41 10.69
C GLY A 217 6.68 8.48 9.79
N THR A 218 7.63 9.27 10.28
CA THR A 218 8.29 10.30 9.46
C THR A 218 9.23 9.68 8.41
N ALA A 219 9.45 10.39 7.30
CA ALA A 219 10.35 9.95 6.25
C ALA A 219 11.81 9.96 6.71
N TRP A 220 12.54 8.89 6.40
CA TRP A 220 13.96 8.74 6.73
C TRP A 220 14.85 9.49 5.73
N GLU A 221 15.06 10.77 5.98
CA GLU A 221 15.85 11.69 5.13
C GLU A 221 17.34 11.81 5.54
N GLY A 222 17.72 11.15 6.64
CA GLY A 222 19.11 11.07 7.10
C GLY A 222 20.02 10.25 6.19
N GLY A 223 21.29 10.14 6.57
CA GLY A 223 22.26 9.28 5.88
C GLY A 223 22.89 9.90 4.62
N ASN A 224 23.79 9.12 4.00
CA ASN A 224 24.65 9.56 2.89
C ASN A 224 24.16 9.09 1.51
N SER A 225 23.10 8.28 1.45
CA SER A 225 22.56 7.79 0.18
C SER A 225 21.83 8.91 -0.56
N SER A 226 22.10 9.07 -1.85
CA SER A 226 21.29 9.91 -2.75
C SER A 226 20.09 9.14 -3.32
N ASN A 227 20.09 7.81 -3.20
CA ASN A 227 19.03 6.97 -3.73
C ASN A 227 17.74 7.13 -2.92
N ARG A 228 16.62 6.94 -3.58
CA ARG A 228 15.27 6.97 -3.01
C ARG A 228 14.68 5.56 -2.96
N VAL A 229 13.66 5.41 -2.12
CA VAL A 229 12.93 4.16 -1.99
C VAL A 229 11.76 4.11 -2.99
N SER A 230 11.50 2.92 -3.53
CA SER A 230 10.25 2.59 -4.21
C SER A 230 9.60 1.33 -3.64
N ARG A 231 8.26 1.27 -3.68
CA ARG A 231 7.43 0.26 -3.01
C ARG A 231 6.37 -0.35 -3.93
N GLY A 232 5.80 -1.50 -3.56
CA GLY A 232 4.55 -2.03 -4.15
C GLY A 232 4.67 -2.97 -5.35
N CYS A 233 5.86 -3.20 -5.89
CA CYS A 233 6.05 -3.99 -7.11
C CYS A 233 5.35 -3.41 -8.35
N SER A 234 5.28 -4.15 -9.46
CA SER A 234 4.77 -3.62 -10.72
C SER A 234 4.23 -4.70 -11.65
N TRP A 235 3.67 -4.29 -12.79
CA TRP A 235 3.22 -5.16 -13.87
C TRP A 235 4.31 -6.10 -14.41
N LEU A 236 5.58 -5.83 -14.13
CA LEU A 236 6.75 -6.61 -14.55
C LEU A 236 7.30 -7.52 -13.44
N CYS A 237 6.76 -7.45 -12.22
CA CYS A 237 7.24 -8.29 -11.12
C CYS A 237 6.72 -9.73 -11.24
N ASN A 238 7.53 -10.69 -10.81
CA ASN A 238 7.01 -12.00 -10.44
C ASN A 238 6.20 -11.91 -9.12
N LYS A 239 5.28 -12.85 -8.91
CA LYS A 239 4.33 -12.83 -7.80
C LYS A 239 5.01 -12.85 -6.44
N GLU A 240 6.09 -13.63 -6.32
CA GLU A 240 6.81 -13.86 -5.08
C GLU A 240 7.43 -12.60 -4.48
N PHE A 241 7.66 -11.56 -5.30
CA PHE A 241 8.20 -10.26 -4.88
C PHE A 241 7.15 -9.21 -4.56
N CYS A 242 5.86 -9.46 -4.85
CA CYS A 242 4.76 -8.50 -4.62
C CYS A 242 4.30 -8.46 -3.14
N ARG A 243 5.25 -8.33 -2.20
CA ARG A 243 5.02 -8.39 -0.74
C ARG A 243 4.81 -7.00 -0.14
N SER A 244 4.12 -6.92 1.00
CA SER A 244 3.90 -5.64 1.70
C SER A 244 5.21 -5.00 2.14
N ALA A 245 6.18 -5.80 2.58
CA ALA A 245 7.50 -5.36 3.00
C ALA A 245 8.48 -5.09 1.84
N GLY A 246 8.12 -5.39 0.59
CA GLY A 246 9.03 -5.28 -0.56
C GLY A 246 9.46 -3.83 -0.85
N ARG A 247 10.77 -3.58 -0.83
CA ARG A 247 11.39 -2.27 -1.05
C ARG A 247 12.50 -2.37 -2.08
N PHE A 248 12.66 -1.32 -2.88
CA PHE A 248 13.68 -1.28 -3.91
C PHE A 248 14.39 0.07 -3.97
N LYS A 249 15.73 0.01 -4.07
CA LYS A 249 16.61 1.16 -4.23
C LYS A 249 16.55 1.70 -5.64
N ARG A 250 16.39 3.01 -5.78
CA ARG A 250 16.38 3.69 -7.09
C ARG A 250 17.17 4.99 -7.04
N GLU A 251 17.86 5.29 -8.14
CA GLU A 251 18.43 6.62 -8.35
C GLU A 251 17.28 7.63 -8.53
N PRO A 252 17.33 8.83 -7.92
CA PRO A 252 16.20 9.77 -7.92
C PRO A 252 15.81 10.25 -9.32
N GLU A 253 16.73 10.23 -10.28
CA GLU A 253 16.53 10.58 -11.69
C GLU A 253 15.93 9.45 -12.53
N SER A 254 15.85 8.24 -11.97
CA SER A 254 15.32 7.06 -12.67
C SER A 254 13.90 7.28 -13.16
N ARG A 255 13.64 6.87 -14.40
CA ARG A 255 12.34 6.89 -15.06
C ARG A 255 12.12 5.55 -15.73
N PHE A 256 11.11 4.81 -15.30
CA PHE A 256 10.79 3.51 -15.87
C PHE A 256 9.31 3.42 -16.22
N ALA A 257 8.99 2.60 -17.22
CA ALA A 257 7.61 2.34 -17.66
C ALA A 257 6.78 1.54 -16.64
N ASN A 258 7.37 1.20 -15.49
CA ASN A 258 6.76 0.49 -14.39
C ASN A 258 6.95 1.23 -13.05
N LEU A 259 7.27 2.52 -13.07
CA LEU A 259 7.51 3.35 -11.88
C LEU A 259 6.70 4.64 -11.95
N GLY A 260 5.82 4.83 -10.97
CA GLY A 260 4.98 5.99 -10.75
C GLY A 260 5.00 6.39 -9.27
N PHE A 261 3.89 6.93 -8.77
CA PHE A 261 3.75 7.33 -7.36
C PHE A 261 2.28 7.52 -6.98
N ARG A 262 2.00 7.53 -5.68
CA ARG A 262 0.74 8.04 -5.10
C ARG A 262 1.02 9.22 -4.18
N VAL A 263 -0.01 10.00 -3.90
CA VAL A 263 0.09 11.23 -3.11
C VAL A 263 -0.55 10.99 -1.75
N LEU A 264 0.05 11.55 -0.71
CA LEU A 264 -0.53 11.71 0.61
C LEU A 264 -0.95 13.17 0.79
N ARG A 265 -2.04 13.40 1.53
CA ARG A 265 -2.47 14.70 2.02
C ARG A 265 -2.61 14.67 3.54
N GLU A 266 -1.99 15.61 4.23
CA GLU A 266 -2.22 15.83 5.67
C GLU A 266 -3.63 16.39 5.91
N LEU A 267 -4.20 16.25 7.11
CA LEU A 267 -5.57 16.73 7.40
C LEU A 267 -5.67 18.25 7.34
#